data_AF-A0A2V3IX63-F1
#
_entry.id   AF-A0A2V3IX63-F1
#
_cell.length_a   1.000
_cell.length_b   1.000
_cell.length_c   1.000
_cell.angle_alpha   90.00
_cell.angle_beta   90.00
_cell.angle_gamma   90.00
#
_symmetry.space_group_name_H-M   'P 1'
#
loop_
_entity.id
_entity.type
_entity.pdbx_description
1 polymer ?
#
loop_
_entity_poly.entity_id
_entity_poly.type
_entity_poly.pdbx_seq_one_letter_code
_entity_poly.pdbx_strand_id
1 'polypeptide(L)'
;MRIAGVAPTIVTYSVAIDACAKCSAAVAVDQAFDLMTEMKRSGLEPNLVTYNSLIHTCARAKRSHLAFKVLQFIREDRILPDIVTLCSLADACGRSGDAIRAFEIIEQLVMELLSIKPNLPVYNAPIHACFKANDFECMKIAFDALNREGLQPNVVTYSTLISAYAAKSRVEDVIYYLNKMQESGMCPNKLTFTSVQDMDVWKC
;
A
#
# COMPACT_ATOMS: atom_id res chain seq x y z
N MET A 1 -1.53 -29.66 -0.81
CA MET A 1 -1.05 -29.66 -2.23
C MET A 1 -0.21 -30.89 -2.52
N ARG A 2 -0.79 -31.98 -3.02
CA ARG A 2 -0.02 -33.17 -3.45
C ARG A 2 -0.49 -33.58 -4.84
N ILE A 3 0.14 -33.04 -5.87
CA ILE A 3 -0.01 -33.56 -7.23
C ILE A 3 1.21 -34.45 -7.48
N ALA A 4 0.97 -35.75 -7.60
CA ALA A 4 1.90 -36.78 -8.08
C ALA A 4 3.33 -36.75 -7.46
N GLY A 5 3.47 -37.22 -6.21
CA GLY A 5 4.76 -37.71 -5.69
C GLY A 5 5.89 -36.70 -5.44
N VAL A 6 5.72 -35.43 -5.79
CA VAL A 6 6.71 -34.38 -5.51
C VAL A 6 6.37 -33.66 -4.20
N ALA A 7 7.31 -33.65 -3.26
CA ALA A 7 7.17 -32.92 -2.01
C ALA A 7 7.12 -31.40 -2.27
N PRO A 8 6.16 -30.66 -1.68
CA PRO A 8 6.12 -29.21 -1.78
C PRO A 8 7.43 -28.58 -1.30
N THR A 9 7.90 -27.55 -2.01
CA THR A 9 9.10 -26.78 -1.63
C THR A 9 8.71 -25.39 -1.13
N ILE A 10 9.67 -24.63 -0.61
CA ILE A 10 9.48 -23.20 -0.26
C ILE A 10 8.84 -22.44 -1.43
N VAL A 11 9.37 -22.62 -2.64
CA VAL A 11 8.86 -21.95 -3.85
C VAL A 11 7.40 -22.35 -4.13
N THR A 12 7.05 -23.61 -3.95
CA THR A 12 5.66 -24.09 -4.13
C THR A 12 4.70 -23.36 -3.19
N TYR A 13 5.08 -23.23 -1.91
CA TYR A 13 4.26 -22.51 -0.92
C TYR A 13 4.22 -21.01 -1.19
N SER A 14 5.36 -20.37 -1.50
CA SER A 14 5.39 -18.93 -1.80
C SER A 14 4.49 -18.58 -3.00
N VAL A 15 4.53 -19.39 -4.07
CA VAL A 15 3.67 -19.19 -5.25
C VAL A 15 2.21 -19.39 -4.91
N ALA A 16 1.87 -20.37 -4.08
CA ALA A 16 0.49 -20.59 -3.67
C ALA A 16 -0.06 -19.45 -2.80
N ILE A 17 0.76 -18.95 -1.86
CA ILE A 17 0.42 -17.79 -1.03
C ILE A 17 0.26 -16.53 -1.90
N ASP A 18 1.14 -16.31 -2.88
CA ASP A 18 0.97 -15.22 -3.85
C ASP A 18 -0.31 -15.37 -4.69
N ALA A 19 -0.65 -16.60 -5.08
CA ALA A 19 -1.88 -16.88 -5.80
C ALA A 19 -3.13 -16.57 -4.96
N CYS A 20 -3.10 -16.80 -3.63
CA CYS A 20 -4.17 -16.38 -2.73
C CYS A 20 -4.45 -14.89 -2.83
N ALA A 21 -3.41 -14.04 -2.94
CA ALA A 21 -3.61 -12.60 -3.11
C ALA A 21 -4.46 -12.26 -4.35
N LYS A 22 -4.47 -13.09 -5.39
CA LYS A 22 -5.25 -12.87 -6.63
C LYS A 22 -6.71 -13.34 -6.53
N CYS A 23 -7.07 -14.10 -5.50
CA CYS A 23 -8.41 -14.62 -5.25
C CYS A 23 -9.30 -13.65 -4.44
N SER A 24 -10.56 -14.04 -4.17
CA SER A 24 -11.48 -13.23 -3.36
C SER A 24 -10.94 -12.98 -1.94
N ALA A 25 -10.94 -11.73 -1.53
CA ALA A 25 -9.98 -11.23 -0.54
C ALA A 25 -10.11 -11.81 0.88
N ALA A 26 -11.33 -12.14 1.34
CA ALA A 26 -11.53 -12.66 2.71
C ALA A 26 -11.08 -14.12 2.85
N VAL A 27 -11.55 -15.00 1.95
CA VAL A 27 -11.19 -16.43 1.96
C VAL A 27 -9.71 -16.64 1.63
N ALA A 28 -9.16 -15.78 0.77
CA ALA A 28 -7.75 -15.78 0.40
C ALA A 28 -6.79 -15.57 1.59
N VAL A 29 -7.12 -14.68 2.54
CA VAL A 29 -6.26 -14.44 3.70
C VAL A 29 -6.17 -15.68 4.58
N ASP A 30 -7.30 -16.28 4.93
CA ASP A 30 -7.32 -17.41 5.86
C ASP A 30 -6.57 -18.60 5.25
N GLN A 31 -6.78 -18.88 3.95
CA GLN A 31 -6.03 -19.89 3.19
C GLN A 31 -4.52 -19.61 3.15
N ALA A 32 -4.11 -18.35 2.99
CA ALA A 32 -2.69 -18.01 2.96
C ALA A 32 -1.99 -18.26 4.30
N PHE A 33 -2.67 -18.00 5.42
CA PHE A 33 -2.17 -18.34 6.76
C PHE A 33 -2.16 -19.86 7.01
N ASP A 34 -3.16 -20.60 6.50
CA ASP A 34 -3.17 -22.06 6.58
C ASP A 34 -1.99 -22.67 5.81
N LEU A 35 -1.69 -22.16 4.60
CA LEU A 35 -0.54 -22.59 3.80
C LEU A 35 0.79 -22.28 4.49
N MET A 36 0.91 -21.13 5.14
CA MET A 36 2.08 -20.78 5.95
C MET A 36 2.27 -21.75 7.12
N THR A 37 1.16 -22.16 7.76
CA THR A 37 1.17 -23.13 8.86
C THR A 37 1.53 -24.53 8.37
N GLU A 38 1.02 -24.96 7.22
CA GLU A 38 1.36 -26.24 6.57
C GLU A 38 2.85 -26.27 6.19
N MET A 39 3.38 -25.16 5.67
CA MET A 39 4.79 -24.99 5.33
C MET A 39 5.69 -25.22 6.55
N LYS A 40 5.43 -24.51 7.67
CA LYS A 40 6.20 -24.69 8.92
C LYS A 40 6.07 -26.11 9.47
N ARG A 41 4.87 -26.71 9.45
CA ARG A 41 4.63 -28.11 9.86
C ARG A 41 5.37 -29.13 9.01
N SER A 42 5.68 -28.78 7.76
CA SER A 42 6.47 -29.60 6.85
C SER A 42 7.98 -29.44 7.06
N GLY A 43 8.42 -28.67 8.07
CA GLY A 43 9.83 -28.41 8.35
C GLY A 43 10.47 -27.41 7.39
N LEU A 44 9.67 -26.64 6.66
CA LEU A 44 10.15 -25.62 5.74
C LEU A 44 10.04 -24.25 6.39
N GLU A 45 11.15 -23.51 6.44
CA GLU A 45 11.20 -22.17 7.00
C GLU A 45 10.76 -21.12 5.97
N PRO A 46 9.79 -20.25 6.32
CA PRO A 46 9.41 -19.13 5.47
C PRO A 46 10.57 -18.17 5.27
N ASN A 47 10.68 -17.61 4.07
CA ASN A 47 11.62 -16.54 3.78
C ASN A 47 10.87 -15.20 3.61
N LEU A 48 11.63 -14.12 3.39
CA LEU A 48 11.07 -12.80 3.22
C LEU A 48 10.05 -12.72 2.07
N VAL A 49 10.26 -13.48 0.99
CA VAL A 49 9.31 -13.53 -0.14
C VAL A 49 7.97 -14.10 0.30
N THR A 50 7.98 -15.22 1.03
CA THR A 50 6.76 -15.83 1.58
C THR A 50 6.01 -14.85 2.50
N TYR A 51 6.75 -14.13 3.36
CA TYR A 51 6.15 -13.12 4.24
C TYR A 51 5.58 -11.92 3.49
N ASN A 52 6.29 -11.40 2.49
CA ASN A 52 5.82 -10.29 1.66
C ASN A 52 4.53 -10.67 0.90
N SER A 53 4.43 -11.89 0.37
CA SER A 53 3.19 -12.39 -0.25
C SER A 53 2.02 -12.46 0.73
N LEU A 54 2.28 -12.85 1.99
CA LEU A 54 1.25 -12.90 3.03
C LEU A 54 0.79 -11.48 3.44
N ILE A 55 1.71 -10.53 3.57
CA ILE A 55 1.38 -9.11 3.82
C ILE A 55 0.54 -8.54 2.68
N HIS A 56 0.92 -8.78 1.43
CA HIS A 56 0.16 -8.33 0.26
C HIS A 56 -1.25 -8.93 0.22
N THR A 57 -1.41 -10.19 0.61
CA THR A 57 -2.72 -10.83 0.76
C THR A 57 -3.57 -10.13 1.84
N CYS A 58 -2.96 -9.80 2.99
CA CYS A 58 -3.61 -9.02 4.06
C CYS A 58 -4.04 -7.63 3.59
N ALA A 59 -3.20 -6.95 2.79
CA ALA A 59 -3.49 -5.65 2.23
C ALA A 59 -4.75 -5.69 1.36
N ARG A 60 -4.84 -6.66 0.45
CA ARG A 60 -6.02 -6.84 -0.43
C ARG A 60 -7.29 -7.17 0.34
N ALA A 61 -7.17 -7.89 1.44
CA ALA A 61 -8.27 -8.16 2.38
C ALA A 61 -8.65 -6.97 3.26
N LYS A 62 -7.93 -5.84 3.17
CA LYS A 62 -8.08 -4.67 4.06
C LYS A 62 -7.92 -5.05 5.54
N ARG A 63 -7.13 -6.08 5.85
CA ARG A 63 -6.85 -6.58 7.20
C ARG A 63 -5.43 -6.15 7.64
N SER A 64 -5.20 -4.86 7.80
CA SER A 64 -3.90 -4.30 8.20
C SER A 64 -3.34 -4.91 9.50
N HIS A 65 -4.19 -5.21 10.49
CA HIS A 65 -3.77 -5.87 11.73
C HIS A 65 -3.06 -7.22 11.50
N LEU A 66 -3.48 -8.01 10.51
CA LEU A 66 -2.80 -9.25 10.16
C LEU A 66 -1.48 -8.99 9.45
N ALA A 67 -1.41 -7.95 8.61
CA ALA A 67 -0.15 -7.53 7.98
C ALA A 67 0.92 -7.20 9.04
N PHE A 68 0.55 -6.49 10.12
CA PHE A 68 1.46 -6.19 11.23
C PHE A 68 1.82 -7.43 12.07
N LYS A 69 0.89 -8.39 12.21
CA LYS A 69 1.22 -9.68 12.82
C LYS A 69 2.29 -10.42 12.01
N VAL A 70 2.24 -10.34 10.68
CA VAL A 70 3.28 -10.91 9.82
C VAL A 70 4.63 -10.20 9.99
N LEU A 71 4.64 -8.87 10.18
CA LEU A 71 5.87 -8.15 10.53
C LEU A 71 6.48 -8.63 11.86
N GLN A 72 5.66 -8.95 12.86
CA GLN A 72 6.14 -9.56 14.09
C GLN A 72 6.81 -10.91 13.83
N PHE A 73 6.22 -11.76 12.98
CA PHE A 73 6.85 -13.03 12.58
C PHE A 73 8.18 -12.84 11.84
N ILE A 74 8.28 -11.85 10.94
CA ILE A 74 9.55 -11.50 10.28
C ILE A 74 10.64 -11.19 11.33
N ARG A 75 10.29 -10.41 12.37
CA ARG A 75 11.21 -10.04 13.45
C ARG A 75 11.58 -11.22 14.35
N GLU A 76 10.61 -12.06 14.71
CA GLU A 76 10.83 -13.26 15.52
C GLU A 76 11.76 -14.25 14.82
N ASP A 77 11.58 -14.44 13.51
CA ASP A 77 12.44 -15.27 12.66
C ASP A 77 13.78 -14.58 12.31
N ARG A 78 14.03 -13.37 12.84
CA ARG A 78 15.24 -12.55 12.65
C ARG A 78 15.56 -12.27 11.18
N ILE A 79 14.53 -12.17 10.36
CA ILE A 79 14.65 -11.78 8.95
C ILE A 79 14.56 -10.25 8.88
N LEU A 80 15.42 -9.64 8.07
CA LEU A 80 15.37 -8.18 7.86
C LEU A 80 14.28 -7.84 6.84
N PRO A 81 13.31 -6.97 7.18
CA PRO A 81 12.41 -6.36 6.22
C PRO A 81 13.16 -5.64 5.08
N ASP A 82 12.52 -5.56 3.92
CA ASP A 82 13.02 -4.77 2.80
C ASP A 82 12.00 -3.71 2.34
N ILE A 83 12.33 -3.00 1.26
CA ILE A 83 11.43 -2.01 0.67
C ILE A 83 10.10 -2.62 0.22
N VAL A 84 10.08 -3.90 -0.18
CA VAL A 84 8.85 -4.59 -0.58
C VAL A 84 7.96 -4.86 0.65
N THR A 85 8.56 -5.23 1.79
CA THR A 85 7.85 -5.33 3.07
C THR A 85 7.23 -3.99 3.46
N LEU A 86 8.01 -2.90 3.41
CA LEU A 86 7.51 -1.56 3.74
C LEU A 86 6.39 -1.12 2.78
N CYS A 87 6.57 -1.28 1.48
CA CYS A 87 5.53 -0.97 0.48
C CYS A 87 4.23 -1.72 0.77
N SER A 88 4.33 -3.01 1.09
CA SER A 88 3.16 -3.88 1.30
C SER A 88 2.43 -3.55 2.62
N LEU A 89 3.17 -3.20 3.68
CA LEU A 89 2.60 -2.72 4.94
C LEU A 89 1.91 -1.36 4.78
N ALA A 90 2.55 -0.44 4.06
CA ALA A 90 1.99 0.87 3.74
C ALA A 90 0.70 0.70 2.91
N ASP A 91 0.70 -0.12 1.85
CA ASP A 91 -0.49 -0.43 1.05
C ASP A 91 -1.61 -1.07 1.89
N ALA A 92 -1.28 -1.95 2.85
CA ALA A 92 -2.27 -2.51 3.77
C ALA A 92 -2.98 -1.42 4.58
N CYS A 93 -2.21 -0.46 5.11
CA CYS A 93 -2.74 0.70 5.84
C CYS A 93 -3.57 1.62 4.92
N GLY A 94 -3.05 1.93 3.73
CA GLY A 94 -3.72 2.67 2.65
C GLY A 94 -5.08 2.08 2.27
N ARG A 95 -5.16 0.74 2.20
CA ARG A 95 -6.39 0.02 1.86
C ARG A 95 -7.41 0.01 2.98
N SER A 96 -6.94 -0.11 4.23
CA SER A 96 -7.76 -0.07 5.44
C SER A 96 -8.17 1.35 5.86
N GLY A 97 -7.60 2.39 5.26
CA GLY A 97 -7.92 3.79 5.59
C GLY A 97 -7.20 4.30 6.83
N ASP A 98 -6.12 3.62 7.26
CA ASP A 98 -5.39 3.95 8.48
C ASP A 98 -4.09 4.69 8.14
N ALA A 99 -4.20 6.00 7.95
CA ALA A 99 -3.06 6.79 7.51
C ALA A 99 -2.01 6.98 8.61
N ILE A 100 -2.43 7.07 9.88
CA ILE A 100 -1.53 7.23 11.03
C ILE A 100 -0.58 6.04 11.10
N ARG A 101 -1.12 4.81 11.09
CA ARG A 101 -0.27 3.61 11.09
C ARG A 101 0.60 3.50 9.86
N ALA A 102 0.16 4.03 8.71
CA ALA A 102 0.99 4.06 7.51
C ALA A 102 2.24 4.94 7.71
N PHE A 103 2.13 6.10 8.36
CA PHE A 103 3.29 6.94 8.67
C PHE A 103 4.19 6.33 9.74
N GLU A 104 3.60 5.85 10.83
CA GLU A 104 4.35 5.23 11.92
C GLU A 104 5.24 4.10 11.42
N ILE A 105 4.73 3.24 10.52
CA ILE A 105 5.52 2.13 9.99
C ILE A 105 6.61 2.58 9.02
N ILE A 106 6.39 3.66 8.26
CA ILE A 106 7.42 4.26 7.40
C ILE A 106 8.56 4.77 8.26
N GLU A 107 8.26 5.61 9.25
CA GLU A 107 9.27 6.15 10.16
C GLU A 107 9.99 5.03 10.92
N GLN A 108 9.25 4.07 11.45
CA GLN A 108 9.79 2.94 12.19
C GLN A 108 10.79 2.13 11.35
N LEU A 109 10.39 1.65 10.16
CA LEU A 109 11.27 0.78 9.36
C LEU A 109 12.45 1.54 8.76
N VAL A 110 12.30 2.83 8.44
CA VAL A 110 13.42 3.65 7.97
C VAL A 110 14.43 3.90 9.08
N MET A 111 13.97 4.14 10.31
CA MET A 111 14.86 4.28 11.48
C MET A 111 15.53 2.97 11.87
N GLU A 112 14.79 1.86 11.86
CA GLU A 112 15.32 0.53 12.18
C GLU A 112 16.32 0.03 11.13
N LEU A 113 16.08 0.36 9.86
CA LEU A 113 16.83 -0.18 8.72
C LEU A 113 17.28 0.96 7.81
N LEU A 114 18.44 1.54 8.13
CA LEU A 114 19.07 2.65 7.39
C LEU A 114 19.27 2.38 5.87
N SER A 115 19.15 1.12 5.44
CA SER A 115 19.23 0.72 4.03
C SER A 115 17.90 0.87 3.28
N ILE A 116 16.76 0.97 3.98
CA ILE A 116 15.45 1.16 3.36
C ILE A 116 15.29 2.63 3.01
N LYS A 117 15.22 2.90 1.70
CA LYS A 117 14.85 4.22 1.17
C LYS A 117 13.40 4.15 0.67
N PRO A 118 12.45 4.82 1.34
CA PRO A 118 11.08 4.89 0.87
C PRO A 118 11.02 5.45 -0.56
N ASN A 119 10.12 4.89 -1.35
CA ASN A 119 9.86 5.36 -2.70
C ASN A 119 8.45 5.96 -2.79
N LEU A 120 8.09 6.46 -3.96
CA LEU A 120 6.81 7.12 -4.18
C LEU A 120 5.57 6.24 -3.80
N PRO A 121 5.51 4.94 -4.15
CA PRO A 121 4.45 4.05 -3.67
C PRO A 121 4.24 4.02 -2.16
N VAL A 122 5.32 4.07 -1.38
CA VAL A 122 5.25 4.05 0.10
C VAL A 122 4.49 5.27 0.62
N TYR A 123 4.76 6.47 0.09
CA TYR A 123 4.07 7.71 0.49
C TYR A 123 2.71 7.92 -0.16
N ASN A 124 2.44 7.32 -1.32
CA ASN A 124 1.11 7.34 -1.90
C ASN A 124 0.09 6.56 -1.04
N ALA A 125 0.54 5.56 -0.29
CA ALA A 125 -0.36 4.79 0.57
C ALA A 125 -1.01 5.59 1.71
N PRO A 126 -0.30 6.39 2.54
CA PRO A 126 -0.92 7.29 3.49
C PRO A 126 -1.82 8.33 2.80
N ILE A 127 -1.42 8.89 1.66
CA ILE A 127 -2.29 9.82 0.88
C ILE A 127 -3.63 9.17 0.54
N HIS A 128 -3.61 7.94 0.02
CA HIS A 128 -4.82 7.17 -0.28
C HIS A 128 -5.64 6.82 0.97
N ALA A 129 -5.00 6.50 2.10
CA ALA A 129 -5.69 6.26 3.36
C ALA A 129 -6.37 7.53 3.88
N CYS A 130 -5.65 8.66 3.93
CA CYS A 130 -6.21 9.94 4.39
C CYS A 130 -7.42 10.33 3.52
N PHE A 131 -7.34 10.15 2.18
CA PHE A 131 -8.49 10.35 1.29
C PHE A 131 -9.71 9.51 1.69
N LYS A 132 -9.55 8.20 1.93
CA LYS A 132 -10.65 7.33 2.35
C LYS A 132 -11.23 7.71 3.71
N ALA A 133 -10.39 8.21 4.62
CA ALA A 133 -10.80 8.71 5.93
C ALA A 133 -11.47 10.09 5.86
N ASN A 134 -11.46 10.76 4.68
CA ASN A 134 -11.81 12.18 4.50
C ASN A 134 -10.96 13.12 5.37
N ASP A 135 -9.71 12.75 5.65
CA ASP A 135 -8.77 13.56 6.43
C ASP A 135 -7.83 14.33 5.49
N PHE A 136 -8.25 15.54 5.10
CA PHE A 136 -7.51 16.38 4.15
C PHE A 136 -6.23 16.98 4.74
N GLU A 137 -6.19 17.19 6.06
CA GLU A 137 -5.00 17.71 6.74
C GLU A 137 -3.90 16.65 6.74
N CYS A 138 -4.24 15.42 7.12
CA CYS A 138 -3.37 14.25 6.98
C CYS A 138 -2.86 14.08 5.55
N MET A 139 -3.74 14.25 4.56
CA MET A 139 -3.39 14.10 3.16
C MET A 139 -2.36 15.14 2.70
N LYS A 140 -2.49 16.39 3.17
CA LYS A 140 -1.52 17.46 2.93
C LYS A 140 -0.19 17.18 3.63
N ILE A 141 -0.22 16.75 4.89
CA ILE A 141 0.99 16.33 5.63
C ILE A 141 1.74 15.21 4.89
N ALA A 142 1.01 14.25 4.33
CA ALA A 142 1.57 13.15 3.53
C ALA A 142 2.24 13.63 2.26
N PHE A 143 1.58 14.54 1.54
CA PHE A 143 2.14 15.14 0.34
C PHE A 143 3.37 16.01 0.66
N ASP A 144 3.35 16.77 1.74
CA ASP A 144 4.49 17.58 2.18
C ASP A 144 5.66 16.71 2.65
N ALA A 145 5.40 15.58 3.31
CA ALA A 145 6.42 14.61 3.69
C ALA A 145 7.10 14.00 2.45
N LEU A 146 6.31 13.60 1.45
CA LEU A 146 6.81 13.12 0.16
C LEU A 146 7.75 14.16 -0.49
N ASN A 147 7.36 15.44 -0.50
CA ASN A 147 8.20 16.51 -1.06
C ASN A 147 9.48 16.74 -0.24
N ARG A 148 9.41 16.65 1.10
CA ARG A 148 10.56 16.80 2.01
C ARG A 148 11.62 15.73 1.79
N GLU A 149 11.21 14.51 1.45
CA GLU A 149 12.10 13.42 1.06
C GLU A 149 12.69 13.58 -0.34
N GLY A 150 12.35 14.67 -1.06
CA GLY A 150 12.81 14.92 -2.43
C GLY A 150 12.19 13.98 -3.47
N LEU A 151 11.14 13.24 -3.10
CA LEU A 151 10.41 12.40 -4.05
C LEU A 151 9.58 13.29 -4.97
N GLN A 152 9.57 12.96 -6.27
CA GLN A 152 8.77 13.69 -7.24
C GLN A 152 7.36 13.06 -7.29
N PRO A 153 6.29 13.81 -6.93
CA PRO A 153 4.93 13.32 -7.11
C PRO A 153 4.68 13.00 -8.58
N ASN A 154 3.93 11.94 -8.86
CA ASN A 154 3.57 11.57 -10.23
C ASN A 154 2.08 11.83 -10.52
N VAL A 155 1.66 11.47 -11.73
CA VAL A 155 0.26 11.57 -12.16
C VAL A 155 -0.71 10.88 -11.18
N VAL A 156 -0.32 9.75 -10.58
CA VAL A 156 -1.17 9.04 -9.61
C VAL A 156 -1.32 9.84 -8.31
N THR A 157 -0.23 10.42 -7.80
CA THR A 157 -0.26 11.27 -6.60
C THR A 157 -1.17 12.48 -6.81
N TYR A 158 -0.97 13.25 -7.88
CA TYR A 158 -1.80 14.41 -8.18
C TYR A 158 -3.26 14.06 -8.47
N SER A 159 -3.51 13.00 -9.25
CA SER A 159 -4.88 12.56 -9.55
C SER A 159 -5.61 12.17 -8.27
N THR A 160 -4.94 11.51 -7.33
CA THR A 160 -5.53 11.14 -6.04
C THR A 160 -5.94 12.36 -5.23
N LEU A 161 -5.05 13.36 -5.12
CA LEU A 161 -5.34 14.62 -4.42
C LEU A 161 -6.50 15.37 -5.08
N ILE A 162 -6.45 15.53 -6.41
CA ILE A 162 -7.48 16.24 -7.18
C ILE A 162 -8.84 15.54 -7.04
N SER A 163 -8.91 14.23 -7.22
CA SER A 163 -10.15 13.47 -7.03
C SER A 163 -10.67 13.56 -5.59
N ALA A 164 -9.76 13.60 -4.60
CA ALA A 164 -10.13 13.76 -3.19
C ALA A 164 -10.81 15.10 -2.91
N TYR A 165 -10.21 16.21 -3.34
CA TYR A 165 -10.77 17.55 -3.15
C TYR A 165 -12.01 17.79 -4.02
N ALA A 166 -12.05 17.23 -5.23
CA ALA A 166 -13.19 17.32 -6.12
C ALA A 166 -14.45 16.68 -5.52
N ALA A 167 -14.32 15.51 -4.90
CA ALA A 167 -15.41 14.81 -4.22
C ALA A 167 -16.02 15.59 -3.03
N LYS A 168 -15.39 16.68 -2.59
CA LYS A 168 -15.88 17.58 -1.54
C LYS A 168 -16.15 19.00 -2.02
N SER A 169 -16.17 19.23 -3.33
CA SER A 169 -16.38 20.56 -3.91
C SER A 169 -15.36 21.60 -3.42
N ARG A 170 -14.16 21.18 -3.03
CA ARG A 170 -13.06 22.08 -2.65
C ARG A 170 -12.31 22.55 -3.91
N VAL A 171 -12.94 23.48 -4.62
CA VAL A 171 -12.49 23.97 -5.94
C VAL A 171 -11.10 24.59 -5.89
N GLU A 172 -10.80 25.37 -4.86
CA GLU A 172 -9.50 26.06 -4.73
C GLU A 172 -8.33 25.06 -4.67
N ASP A 173 -8.47 23.99 -3.88
CA ASP A 173 -7.44 22.95 -3.78
C ASP A 173 -7.33 22.15 -5.07
N VAL A 174 -8.46 21.85 -5.72
CA VAL A 174 -8.47 21.19 -7.04
C VAL A 174 -7.65 22.00 -8.04
N ILE A 175 -7.89 23.31 -8.14
CA ILE A 175 -7.15 24.21 -9.03
C ILE A 175 -5.67 24.26 -8.63
N TYR A 176 -5.38 24.36 -7.33
CA TYR A 176 -4.00 24.38 -6.82
C TYR A 176 -3.21 23.13 -7.26
N TYR A 177 -3.75 21.93 -7.03
CA TYR A 177 -3.05 20.70 -7.39
C TYR A 177 -3.03 20.44 -8.90
N LEU A 178 -4.03 20.92 -9.66
CA LEU A 178 -4.00 20.91 -11.13
C LEU A 178 -2.86 21.77 -11.68
N ASN A 179 -2.73 23.01 -11.20
CA ASN A 179 -1.66 23.91 -11.62
C ASN A 179 -0.30 23.31 -11.26
N LYS A 180 -0.15 22.79 -10.03
CA LYS A 180 1.10 22.16 -9.59
C LYS A 180 1.48 20.92 -10.41
N MET A 181 0.48 20.14 -10.85
CA MET A 181 0.68 19.02 -11.76
C MET A 181 1.20 19.49 -13.13
N GLN A 182 0.62 20.56 -13.68
CA GLN A 182 1.05 21.14 -14.96
C GLN A 182 2.44 21.79 -14.88
N GLU A 183 2.73 22.53 -13.81
CA GLU A 183 4.06 23.12 -13.54
C GLU A 183 5.15 22.05 -13.46
N SER A 184 4.79 20.86 -12.96
CA SER A 184 5.67 19.69 -12.91
C SER A 184 5.78 18.96 -14.26
N GLY A 185 5.24 19.54 -15.34
CA GLY A 185 5.29 18.99 -16.70
C GLY A 185 4.34 17.81 -16.96
N MET A 186 3.40 17.53 -16.05
CA MET A 186 2.47 16.41 -16.18
C MET A 186 1.13 16.86 -16.77
N CYS A 187 0.64 16.09 -17.75
CA CYS A 187 -0.67 16.33 -18.34
C CYS A 187 -1.77 15.66 -17.49
N PRO A 188 -2.84 16.38 -17.11
CA PRO A 188 -4.02 15.79 -16.49
C PRO A 188 -4.57 14.63 -17.33
N ASN A 189 -4.93 13.52 -16.70
CA ASN A 189 -5.45 12.35 -17.41
C ASN A 189 -6.99 12.34 -17.39
N LYS A 190 -7.61 11.36 -18.05
CA LYS A 190 -9.07 11.22 -18.11
C LYS A 190 -9.72 11.18 -16.72
N LEU A 191 -9.07 10.58 -15.71
CA LEU A 191 -9.57 10.54 -14.34
C LEU A 191 -9.59 11.94 -13.71
N THR A 192 -8.55 12.73 -13.93
CA THR A 192 -8.48 14.12 -13.47
C THR A 192 -9.62 14.96 -14.07
N PHE A 193 -9.87 14.83 -15.38
CA PHE A 193 -10.95 15.55 -16.04
C PHE A 193 -12.35 15.10 -15.60
N THR A 194 -12.58 13.79 -15.44
CA THR A 194 -13.87 13.29 -14.96
C THR A 194 -14.19 13.78 -13.55
N SER A 195 -13.19 13.80 -12.65
CA SER A 195 -13.41 14.30 -11.29
C SER A 195 -13.76 15.79 -11.25
N VAL A 196 -13.24 16.59 -12.18
CA VAL A 196 -13.53 18.03 -12.27
C VAL A 196 -14.86 18.31 -12.98
N GLN A 197 -15.24 17.50 -13.97
CA GLN A 197 -16.52 17.63 -14.69
C GLN A 197 -17.74 17.34 -13.80
N ASP A 198 -17.60 16.47 -12.81
CA ASP A 198 -18.66 16.17 -11.83
C ASP A 198 -18.84 17.29 -10.79
N MET A 199 -17.95 18.29 -10.75
CA MET A 199 -18.15 19.48 -9.94
C MET A 199 -19.15 20.40 -10.67
N ASP A 200 -20.33 20.63 -10.08
CA ASP A 200 -21.41 21.52 -10.60
C ASP A 200 -21.01 23.00 -10.80
N VAL A 201 -19.72 23.30 -10.81
CA VAL A 201 -19.11 24.64 -10.91
C VAL A 201 -19.03 25.14 -12.36
N TRP A 202 -19.23 24.25 -13.35
CA TRP A 202 -19.19 24.59 -14.79
C TRP A 202 -20.56 24.54 -15.49
N LYS A 203 -21.66 24.42 -14.75
CA LYS A 203 -23.01 24.65 -15.29
C LYS A 203 -23.35 26.12 -15.05
N CYS A 204 -23.11 26.95 -16.05
CA CYS A 204 -23.75 28.27 -16.16
C CYS A 204 -25.27 28.12 -16.28
#